data_AF-A0A8S9GKY3-F1
#
_entry.id   AF-A0A8S9GKY3-F1
#
_cell.length_a   1.000
_cell.length_b   1.000
_cell.length_c   1.000
_cell.angle_alpha   90.00
_cell.angle_beta   90.00
_cell.angle_gamma   90.00
#
_symmetry.space_group_name_H-M   'P 1'
#
loop_
_entity.id
_entity.type
_entity.pdbx_description
1 polymer ?
#
loop_
_entity_poly.entity_id
_entity_poly.type
_entity_poly.pdbx_seq_one_letter_code
_entity_poly.pdbx_strand_id
1 'polypeptide(L)'
;MILVLDITLPGKEHALVLSNHRSDIDWLIGWVMAQRAGCLGSSLAIMKKEAKYLPIIGWSMWFSDYIFLERSWDKDEKTLTAGFKRFEDFPMTFWLALFVEGTRFTQEKLEAAQEYASIRSLPSPRNVLIPRTKGFVSAVSHIRSFVPAVYDCTLTVRNNQPKPTLLRMFSGQSSELRRHKMSDLPETDDGIAQWCQDLFITKDAQLETYFTKDVFSDLDVHQINRPIKPLIVVIVWVCLLMYGGFKLLQWLSMVASWEIMCLFVVILVIATITMQVLIQSSESHRSTPAKRPLQEQLISA
;
A
#
# COMPACT_ATOMS: atom_id res chain seq x y z
N MET A 1 -6.16 -4.14 -15.46
CA MET A 1 -7.60 -4.48 -15.32
C MET A 1 -7.84 -4.85 -13.87
N ILE A 2 -8.72 -4.16 -13.12
CA ILE A 2 -8.96 -4.56 -11.72
C ILE A 2 -10.04 -5.63 -11.74
N LEU A 3 -9.61 -6.84 -11.41
CA LEU A 3 -10.37 -8.06 -11.38
C LEU A 3 -10.85 -8.28 -9.94
N VAL A 4 -12.15 -8.31 -9.73
CA VAL A 4 -12.73 -8.44 -8.40
C VAL A 4 -13.55 -9.72 -8.35
N LEU A 5 -13.21 -10.58 -7.41
CA LEU A 5 -13.92 -11.82 -7.17
C LEU A 5 -14.77 -11.66 -5.91
N ASP A 6 -16.06 -11.96 -6.06
CA ASP A 6 -16.99 -12.10 -4.95
C ASP A 6 -17.07 -10.86 -4.03
N ILE A 7 -17.23 -9.67 -4.62
CA ILE A 7 -17.50 -8.45 -3.85
C ILE A 7 -18.81 -7.83 -4.30
N THR A 8 -19.84 -8.07 -3.49
CA THR A 8 -21.17 -7.46 -3.65
C THR A 8 -21.21 -6.01 -3.11
N LEU A 9 -20.23 -5.59 -2.30
CA LEU A 9 -20.23 -4.31 -1.56
C LEU A 9 -18.86 -3.58 -1.51
N PRO A 10 -18.12 -3.39 -2.64
CA PRO A 10 -16.82 -2.73 -2.56
C PRO A 10 -16.97 -1.30 -2.01
N GLY A 11 -16.23 -0.99 -0.94
CA GLY A 11 -16.15 0.35 -0.35
C GLY A 11 -17.33 0.76 0.54
N LYS A 12 -18.23 -0.17 0.90
CA LYS A 12 -19.42 0.09 1.74
C LYS A 12 -19.35 -0.49 3.16
N GLU A 13 -18.29 -1.20 3.49
CA GLU A 13 -18.02 -1.78 4.82
C GLU A 13 -16.56 -1.50 5.23
N HIS A 14 -16.30 -1.43 6.54
CA HIS A 14 -14.93 -1.35 7.04
C HIS A 14 -14.17 -2.61 6.65
N ALA A 15 -12.93 -2.46 6.17
CA ALA A 15 -12.13 -3.60 5.76
C ALA A 15 -10.67 -3.43 6.14
N LEU A 16 -10.07 -4.53 6.61
CA LEU A 16 -8.63 -4.71 6.65
C LEU A 16 -8.18 -5.24 5.29
N VAL A 17 -7.30 -4.52 4.60
CA VAL A 17 -6.83 -4.90 3.25
C VAL A 17 -5.42 -5.46 3.37
N LEU A 18 -5.28 -6.76 3.12
CA LEU A 18 -3.98 -7.43 3.00
C LEU A 18 -3.53 -7.42 1.55
N SER A 19 -2.27 -7.07 1.31
CA SER A 19 -1.70 -7.08 -0.03
C SER A 19 -0.29 -7.63 -0.01
N ASN A 20 0.12 -8.28 -1.11
CA ASN A 20 1.53 -8.44 -1.39
C ASN A 20 2.19 -7.09 -1.71
N HIS A 21 3.50 -6.99 -1.48
CA HIS A 21 4.28 -5.76 -1.63
C HIS A 21 5.43 -5.92 -2.65
N ARG A 22 5.08 -5.99 -3.94
CA ARG A 22 6.04 -6.25 -5.02
C ARG A 22 6.64 -5.02 -5.70
N SER A 23 6.05 -3.85 -5.56
CA SER A 23 6.39 -2.68 -6.35
C SER A 23 6.42 -1.38 -5.55
N ASP A 24 7.25 -0.45 -6.03
CA ASP A 24 7.38 0.91 -5.51
C ASP A 24 6.06 1.71 -5.61
N ILE A 25 5.14 1.28 -6.48
CA ILE A 25 3.85 1.91 -6.71
C ILE A 25 2.65 1.11 -6.19
N ASP A 26 2.85 0.06 -5.38
CA ASP A 26 1.74 -0.77 -4.86
C ASP A 26 0.68 0.07 -4.14
N TRP A 27 1.12 1.04 -3.34
CA TRP A 27 0.24 1.95 -2.61
C TRP A 27 -0.60 2.83 -3.54
N LEU A 28 -0.06 3.26 -4.70
CA LEU A 28 -0.81 3.99 -5.72
C LEU A 28 -1.84 3.09 -6.39
N ILE A 29 -1.51 1.81 -6.64
CA ILE A 29 -2.48 0.83 -7.15
C ILE A 29 -3.60 0.62 -6.12
N GLY A 30 -3.25 0.55 -4.82
CA GLY A 30 -4.18 0.57 -3.69
C GLY A 30 -5.18 1.73 -3.75
N TRP A 31 -4.69 2.96 -3.93
CA TRP A 31 -5.55 4.13 -4.08
C TRP A 31 -6.42 4.09 -5.34
N VAL A 32 -5.92 3.57 -6.45
CA VAL A 32 -6.75 3.38 -7.66
C VAL A 32 -7.86 2.36 -7.39
N MET A 33 -7.59 1.27 -6.68
CA MET A 33 -8.63 0.31 -6.27
C MET A 33 -9.66 0.95 -5.34
N ALA A 34 -9.21 1.67 -4.32
CA ALA A 34 -10.10 2.35 -3.39
C ALA A 34 -10.95 3.45 -4.07
N GLN A 35 -10.37 4.19 -5.03
CA GLN A 35 -11.10 5.16 -5.83
C GLN A 35 -12.22 4.51 -6.64
N ARG A 36 -11.97 3.32 -7.19
CA ARG A 36 -12.97 2.55 -7.93
C ARG A 36 -14.03 1.97 -7.01
N ALA A 37 -13.67 1.59 -5.79
CA ALA A 37 -14.60 1.16 -4.76
C ALA A 37 -15.36 2.33 -4.10
N GLY A 38 -14.93 3.58 -4.30
CA GLY A 38 -15.56 4.76 -3.69
C GLY A 38 -15.11 5.08 -2.27
N CYS A 39 -14.01 4.49 -1.79
CA CYS A 39 -13.47 4.67 -0.43
C CYS A 39 -12.09 5.35 -0.39
N LEU A 40 -11.67 6.04 -1.47
CA LEU A 40 -10.36 6.71 -1.52
C LEU A 40 -10.14 7.69 -0.36
N GLY A 41 -11.15 8.49 -0.01
CA GLY A 41 -11.06 9.51 1.05
C GLY A 41 -10.83 8.94 2.46
N SER A 42 -11.06 7.65 2.65
CA SER A 42 -10.91 6.90 3.89
C SER A 42 -10.02 5.66 3.70
N SER A 43 -9.10 5.73 2.74
CA SER A 43 -8.07 4.73 2.54
C SER A 43 -6.88 5.04 3.43
N LEU A 44 -6.71 4.20 4.45
CA LEU A 44 -5.73 4.30 5.51
C LEU A 44 -4.64 3.25 5.27
N ALA A 45 -3.45 3.46 5.85
CA ALA A 45 -2.42 2.44 5.86
C ALA A 45 -1.60 2.47 7.15
N ILE A 46 -1.01 1.32 7.47
CA ILE A 46 0.05 1.22 8.47
C ILE A 46 1.40 1.43 7.75
N MET A 47 2.16 2.43 8.17
CA MET A 47 3.37 2.89 7.48
C MET A 47 4.57 3.02 8.42
N LYS A 48 5.76 3.07 7.84
CA LYS A 48 6.98 3.40 8.60
C LYS A 48 6.94 4.85 9.09
N LYS A 49 7.41 5.11 10.32
CA LYS A 49 7.39 6.44 10.94
C LYS A 49 8.12 7.49 10.12
N GLU A 50 9.18 7.12 9.41
CA GLU A 50 9.93 8.05 8.57
C GLU A 50 9.08 8.62 7.43
N ALA A 51 8.06 7.89 6.96
CA ALA A 51 7.17 8.36 5.90
C ALA A 51 6.36 9.59 6.32
N LYS A 52 6.09 9.77 7.62
CA LYS A 52 5.40 10.95 8.16
C LYS A 52 6.14 12.26 7.88
N TYR A 53 7.47 12.21 7.76
CA TYR A 53 8.29 13.41 7.55
C TYR A 53 8.44 13.80 6.08
N LEU A 54 7.88 13.02 5.15
CA LEU A 54 7.86 13.41 3.75
C LEU A 54 6.94 14.64 3.56
N PRO A 55 7.45 15.75 2.99
CA PRO A 55 6.63 16.94 2.78
C PRO A 55 5.39 16.62 1.94
N ILE A 56 4.29 17.31 2.25
CA ILE A 56 2.99 17.18 1.57
C ILE A 56 2.35 15.80 1.78
N ILE A 57 2.93 14.73 1.24
CA ILE A 57 2.35 13.37 1.27
C ILE A 57 2.40 12.75 2.67
N GLY A 58 3.53 12.83 3.35
CA GLY A 58 3.65 12.30 4.72
C GLY A 58 2.76 13.05 5.70
N TRP A 59 2.63 14.37 5.51
CA TRP A 59 1.75 15.22 6.31
C TRP A 59 0.28 14.94 6.02
N SER A 60 -0.11 14.79 4.75
CA SER A 60 -1.49 14.45 4.41
C SER A 60 -1.89 13.10 5.02
N MET A 61 -1.03 12.08 4.92
CA MET A 61 -1.24 10.79 5.57
C MET A 61 -1.39 10.92 7.10
N TRP A 62 -0.60 11.80 7.72
CA TRP A 62 -0.72 12.07 9.15
C TRP A 62 -2.01 12.77 9.53
N PHE A 63 -2.47 13.74 8.74
CA PHE A 63 -3.77 14.38 8.94
C PHE A 63 -4.95 13.46 8.62
N SER A 64 -4.72 12.37 7.89
CA SER A 64 -5.72 11.34 7.55
C SER A 64 -5.65 10.10 8.47
N ASP A 65 -5.14 10.22 9.70
CA ASP A 65 -5.14 9.14 10.70
C ASP A 65 -4.38 7.86 10.34
N TYR A 66 -3.39 7.93 9.44
CA TYR A 66 -2.49 6.79 9.19
C TYR A 66 -1.74 6.40 10.48
N ILE A 67 -1.49 5.11 10.65
CA ILE A 67 -0.70 4.59 11.78
C ILE A 67 0.76 4.51 11.35
N PHE A 68 1.65 5.10 12.15
CA PHE A 68 3.08 5.18 11.87
C PHE A 68 3.90 4.37 12.88
N LEU A 69 4.69 3.42 12.40
CA LEU A 69 5.45 2.45 13.21
C LEU A 69 6.97 2.67 13.17
N GLU A 70 7.64 2.41 14.28
CA GLU A 70 9.09 2.51 14.49
C GLU A 70 9.86 1.24 14.11
N ARG A 71 9.17 0.18 13.68
CA ARG A 71 9.76 -1.15 13.38
C ARG A 71 10.36 -1.81 14.62
N SER A 72 9.76 -1.56 15.78
CA SER A 72 10.13 -2.13 17.07
C SER A 72 8.86 -2.48 17.83
N TRP A 73 8.64 -3.78 18.05
CA TRP A 73 7.41 -4.28 18.66
C TRP A 73 7.10 -3.60 20.00
N ASP A 74 8.09 -3.45 20.87
CA ASP A 74 7.95 -2.87 22.21
C ASP A 74 7.35 -1.45 22.21
N LYS A 75 7.55 -0.70 21.12
CA LYS A 75 6.97 0.64 20.92
C LYS A 75 5.70 0.59 20.08
N ASP A 76 5.71 -0.26 19.06
CA ASP A 76 4.69 -0.32 18.03
C ASP A 76 3.39 -0.93 18.55
N GLU A 77 3.45 -1.85 19.52
CA GLU A 77 2.26 -2.45 20.14
C GLU A 77 1.31 -1.37 20.69
N LYS A 78 1.83 -0.45 21.51
CA LYS A 78 1.03 0.66 22.07
C LYS A 78 0.49 1.58 20.98
N THR A 79 1.29 1.83 19.95
CA THR A 79 0.91 2.69 18.83
C THR A 79 -0.20 2.07 17.99
N LEU A 80 -0.12 0.76 17.75
CA LEU A 80 -1.13 -0.04 17.07
C LEU A 80 -2.43 -0.07 17.87
N THR A 81 -2.39 -0.46 19.15
CA THR A 81 -3.57 -0.48 20.03
C THR A 81 -4.27 0.88 20.07
N ALA A 82 -3.52 1.97 20.25
CA ALA A 82 -4.09 3.31 20.24
C ALA A 82 -4.68 3.70 18.87
N GLY A 83 -4.02 3.30 17.77
CA GLY A 83 -4.50 3.55 16.41
C GLY A 83 -5.80 2.80 16.10
N PHE A 84 -5.86 1.51 16.41
CA PHE A 84 -7.05 0.68 16.20
C PHE A 84 -8.23 1.16 17.04
N LYS A 85 -8.00 1.56 18.29
CA LYS A 85 -9.05 2.15 19.13
C LYS A 85 -9.65 3.42 18.50
N ARG A 86 -8.83 4.28 17.87
CA ARG A 86 -9.36 5.46 17.16
C ARG A 86 -10.25 5.11 15.97
N PHE A 87 -10.09 3.92 15.39
CA PHE A 87 -10.88 3.50 14.23
C PHE A 87 -12.29 2.99 14.58
N GLU A 88 -12.56 2.72 15.86
CA GLU A 88 -13.90 2.31 16.34
C GLU A 88 -14.94 3.42 16.06
N ASP A 89 -14.55 4.68 16.27
CA ASP A 89 -15.38 5.86 16.05
C ASP A 89 -15.10 6.56 14.70
N PHE A 90 -14.52 5.85 13.71
CA PHE A 90 -14.16 6.49 12.44
C PHE A 90 -15.43 6.93 11.68
N PRO A 91 -15.54 8.19 11.23
CA PRO A 91 -16.81 8.80 10.81
C PRO A 91 -17.39 8.28 9.48
N MET A 92 -16.66 7.39 8.81
CA MET A 92 -17.02 6.85 7.51
C MET A 92 -16.47 5.45 7.34
N THR A 93 -16.99 4.68 6.38
CA THR A 93 -16.38 3.41 5.98
C THR A 93 -14.91 3.62 5.60
N PHE A 94 -13.99 2.82 6.12
CA PHE A 94 -12.55 2.90 5.80
C PHE A 94 -11.99 1.58 5.31
N TRP A 95 -10.91 1.66 4.53
CA TRP A 95 -10.06 0.53 4.18
C TRP A 95 -8.68 0.74 4.81
N LEU A 96 -8.25 -0.19 5.65
CA LEU A 96 -6.94 -0.13 6.29
C LEU A 96 -5.98 -1.09 5.59
N ALA A 97 -5.00 -0.56 4.86
CA ALA A 97 -4.00 -1.36 4.18
C ALA A 97 -2.88 -1.82 5.13
N LEU A 98 -2.57 -3.12 5.07
CA LEU A 98 -1.46 -3.75 5.78
C LEU A 98 -0.67 -4.67 4.86
N PHE A 99 0.63 -4.36 4.71
CA PHE A 99 1.59 -5.18 3.98
C PHE A 99 2.36 -6.07 4.96
N VAL A 100 1.85 -7.28 5.21
CA VAL A 100 2.39 -8.19 6.24
C VAL A 100 3.78 -8.75 5.91
N GLU A 101 4.23 -8.70 4.65
CA GLU A 101 5.62 -8.98 4.28
C GLU A 101 6.61 -8.04 5.01
N GLY A 102 6.14 -6.85 5.42
CA GLY A 102 6.90 -5.87 6.20
C GLY A 102 8.00 -5.14 5.41
N THR A 103 8.18 -5.49 4.14
CA THR A 103 9.16 -4.86 3.25
C THR A 103 8.79 -5.11 1.78
N ARG A 104 9.34 -4.30 0.88
CA ARG A 104 9.17 -4.50 -0.57
C ARG A 104 9.96 -5.69 -1.05
N PHE A 105 9.37 -6.45 -1.96
CA PHE A 105 10.01 -7.54 -2.67
C PHE A 105 11.25 -7.07 -3.44
N THR A 106 12.35 -7.77 -3.26
CA THR A 106 13.53 -7.72 -4.13
C THR A 106 14.08 -9.14 -4.24
N GLN A 107 14.87 -9.42 -5.27
CA GLN A 107 15.44 -10.76 -5.47
C GLN A 107 16.30 -11.21 -4.28
N GLU A 108 17.08 -10.29 -3.71
CA GLU A 108 17.94 -10.57 -2.56
C GLU A 108 17.13 -10.92 -1.30
N LYS A 109 15.94 -10.32 -1.13
CA LYS A 109 15.05 -10.61 -0.01
C LYS A 109 14.27 -11.90 -0.21
N LEU A 110 13.94 -12.25 -1.45
CA LEU A 110 13.35 -13.53 -1.78
C LEU A 110 14.33 -14.65 -1.42
N GLU A 111 15.60 -14.54 -1.83
CA GLU A 111 16.64 -15.52 -1.50
C GLU A 111 16.80 -15.69 0.02
N ALA A 112 16.83 -14.59 0.77
CA ALA A 112 16.85 -14.64 2.23
C ALA A 112 15.59 -15.29 2.84
N ALA A 113 14.41 -15.06 2.23
CA ALA A 113 13.17 -15.71 2.66
C ALA A 113 13.18 -17.22 2.35
N GLN A 114 13.75 -17.65 1.22
CA GLN A 114 13.89 -19.06 0.86
C GLN A 114 14.88 -19.79 1.78
N GLU A 115 15.98 -19.14 2.17
CA GLU A 115 16.90 -19.66 3.18
C GLU A 115 16.21 -19.81 4.55
N TYR A 116 15.45 -18.79 4.97
CA TYR A 116 14.65 -18.90 6.19
C TYR A 116 13.62 -20.03 6.13
N ALA A 117 12.96 -20.20 4.98
CA ALA A 117 11.98 -21.26 4.77
C ALA A 117 12.61 -22.64 4.91
N SER A 118 13.80 -22.85 4.33
CA SER A 118 14.49 -24.15 4.40
C SER A 118 14.88 -24.51 5.84
N ILE A 119 15.41 -23.55 6.60
CA ILE A 119 15.78 -23.73 8.01
C ILE A 119 14.56 -24.08 8.87
N ARG A 120 13.41 -23.45 8.60
CA ARG A 120 12.17 -23.61 9.37
C ARG A 120 11.24 -24.69 8.83
N SER A 121 11.65 -25.42 7.78
CA SER A 121 10.80 -26.40 7.09
C SER A 121 9.46 -25.83 6.61
N LEU A 122 9.46 -24.56 6.18
CA LEU A 122 8.32 -23.89 5.57
C LEU A 122 8.37 -24.06 4.03
N PRO A 123 7.22 -23.93 3.34
CA PRO A 123 7.20 -23.85 1.88
C PRO A 123 8.10 -22.72 1.37
N SER A 124 8.98 -23.04 0.41
CA SER A 124 9.89 -22.06 -0.19
C SER A 124 9.12 -21.12 -1.12
N PRO A 125 9.05 -19.81 -0.82
CA PRO A 125 8.28 -18.87 -1.63
C PRO A 125 8.97 -18.57 -2.96
N ARG A 126 8.21 -18.18 -3.99
CA ARG A 126 8.73 -17.83 -5.33
C ARG A 126 8.36 -16.42 -5.76
N ASN A 127 7.22 -15.94 -5.32
CA ASN A 127 6.54 -14.75 -5.83
C ASN A 127 6.16 -13.74 -4.74
N VAL A 128 6.20 -14.12 -3.47
CA VAL A 128 6.00 -13.24 -2.31
C VAL A 128 7.10 -13.45 -1.27
N LEU A 129 7.19 -12.60 -0.25
CA LEU A 129 7.99 -12.84 0.95
C LEU A 129 7.12 -13.51 2.03
N ILE A 130 7.79 -14.11 3.02
CA ILE A 130 7.13 -14.75 4.17
C ILE A 130 6.52 -13.65 5.07
N PRO A 131 5.23 -13.72 5.40
CA PRO A 131 4.56 -12.69 6.20
C PRO A 131 5.04 -12.67 7.65
N ARG A 132 5.15 -11.44 8.19
CA ARG A 132 5.37 -11.13 9.60
C ARG A 132 4.03 -10.89 10.27
N THR A 133 3.56 -11.88 11.00
CA THR A 133 2.14 -11.96 11.42
C THR A 133 1.77 -11.11 12.63
N LYS A 134 2.73 -10.70 13.49
CA LYS A 134 2.44 -9.97 14.74
C LYS A 134 1.53 -8.74 14.55
N GLY A 135 1.82 -7.91 13.53
CA GLY A 135 1.01 -6.73 13.23
C GLY A 135 -0.40 -7.07 12.74
N PHE A 136 -0.55 -8.18 12.00
CA PHE A 136 -1.84 -8.67 11.54
C PHE A 136 -2.67 -9.27 12.68
N VAL A 137 -2.05 -10.10 13.52
CA VAL A 137 -2.69 -10.65 14.73
C VAL A 137 -3.20 -9.51 15.60
N SER A 138 -2.34 -8.52 15.91
CA SER A 138 -2.74 -7.33 16.65
C SER A 138 -3.89 -6.57 16.00
N ALA A 139 -3.85 -6.36 14.67
CA ALA A 139 -4.95 -5.72 13.96
C ALA A 139 -6.27 -6.48 14.16
N VAL A 140 -6.29 -7.78 13.85
CA VAL A 140 -7.50 -8.62 13.98
C VAL A 140 -8.03 -8.61 15.41
N SER A 141 -7.17 -8.82 16.41
CA SER A 141 -7.60 -8.88 17.82
C SER A 141 -8.22 -7.57 18.33
N HIS A 142 -7.86 -6.41 17.76
CA HIS A 142 -8.41 -5.12 18.17
C HIS A 142 -9.61 -4.65 17.33
N ILE A 143 -9.69 -5.01 16.04
CA ILE A 143 -10.70 -4.47 15.13
C ILE A 143 -11.83 -5.45 14.80
N ARG A 144 -11.71 -6.72 15.19
CA ARG A 144 -12.67 -7.78 14.85
C ARG A 144 -14.12 -7.45 15.23
N SER A 145 -14.34 -6.68 16.29
CA SER A 145 -15.69 -6.32 16.75
C SER A 145 -16.45 -5.37 15.82
N PHE A 146 -15.76 -4.55 15.03
CA PHE A 146 -16.39 -3.50 14.20
C PHE A 146 -15.95 -3.52 12.73
N VAL A 147 -14.94 -4.30 12.35
CA VAL A 147 -14.49 -4.49 10.97
C VAL A 147 -14.98 -5.84 10.44
N PRO A 148 -16.01 -5.88 9.57
CA PRO A 148 -16.65 -7.14 9.16
C PRO A 148 -15.86 -7.97 8.13
N ALA A 149 -14.84 -7.41 7.48
CA ALA A 149 -14.17 -8.06 6.37
C ALA A 149 -12.65 -7.90 6.36
N VAL A 150 -11.98 -8.94 5.85
CA VAL A 150 -10.58 -8.88 5.39
C VAL A 150 -10.59 -9.01 3.88
N TYR A 151 -10.04 -8.02 3.19
CA TYR A 151 -9.88 -8.06 1.74
C TYR A 151 -8.45 -8.52 1.41
N ASP A 152 -8.36 -9.65 0.73
CA ASP A 152 -7.11 -10.18 0.22
C ASP A 152 -6.87 -9.66 -1.20
N CYS A 153 -5.85 -8.83 -1.34
CA CYS A 153 -5.48 -8.21 -2.61
C CYS A 153 -4.19 -8.84 -3.14
N THR A 154 -4.24 -9.36 -4.37
CA THR A 154 -3.08 -9.85 -5.10
C THR A 154 -2.75 -8.89 -6.24
N LEU A 155 -1.67 -8.14 -6.08
CA LEU A 155 -1.13 -7.24 -7.09
C LEU A 155 -0.17 -8.00 -8.00
N THR A 156 -0.41 -7.97 -9.31
CA THR A 156 0.56 -8.47 -10.29
C THR A 156 1.33 -7.33 -10.90
N VAL A 157 2.65 -7.50 -10.90
CA VAL A 157 3.57 -6.64 -11.60
C VAL A 157 4.44 -7.56 -12.43
N ARG A 158 4.21 -7.59 -13.76
CA ARG A 158 5.00 -8.44 -14.65
C ARG A 158 6.49 -8.13 -14.49
N ASN A 159 7.29 -9.16 -14.21
CA ASN A 159 8.72 -9.06 -13.94
C ASN A 159 9.52 -8.58 -15.17
N ASN A 160 9.04 -8.88 -16.38
CA ASN A 160 9.74 -8.57 -17.62
C ASN A 160 9.42 -7.16 -18.17
N GLN A 161 9.12 -6.22 -17.28
CA GLN A 161 8.78 -4.84 -17.63
C GLN A 161 9.72 -3.89 -16.90
N PRO A 162 10.11 -2.78 -17.54
CA PRO A 162 10.97 -1.78 -16.90
C PRO A 162 10.35 -1.28 -15.59
N LYS A 163 11.21 -0.68 -14.75
CA LYS A 163 10.84 -0.14 -13.42
C LYS A 163 9.49 0.58 -13.48
N PRO A 164 8.60 0.36 -12.50
CA PRO A 164 7.27 0.94 -12.52
C PRO A 164 7.36 2.47 -12.61
N THR A 165 6.77 3.05 -13.65
CA THR A 165 6.65 4.50 -13.83
C THR A 165 5.23 4.95 -13.54
N LEU A 166 5.03 6.23 -13.22
CA LEU A 166 3.68 6.82 -13.10
C LEU A 166 2.86 6.62 -14.39
N LEU A 167 3.53 6.64 -15.56
CA LEU A 167 2.89 6.37 -16.84
C LEU A 167 2.30 4.95 -16.93
N ARG A 168 2.90 3.98 -16.25
CA ARG A 168 2.41 2.59 -16.21
C ARG A 168 1.11 2.44 -15.42
N MET A 169 0.73 3.41 -14.59
CA MET A 169 -0.60 3.45 -13.99
C MET A 169 -1.71 3.52 -15.06
N PHE A 170 -1.42 4.13 -16.22
CA PHE A 170 -2.33 4.15 -17.35
C PHE A 170 -2.39 2.81 -18.09
N SER A 171 -1.32 2.00 -18.03
CA SER A 171 -1.18 0.69 -18.71
C SER A 171 -1.95 -0.46 -18.03
N GLY A 172 -2.83 -0.17 -17.06
CA GLY A 172 -3.79 -1.12 -16.52
C GLY A 172 -3.20 -2.43 -16.00
N GLN A 173 -2.55 -2.41 -14.83
CA GLN A 173 -2.11 -3.66 -14.16
C GLN A 173 -3.30 -4.55 -13.77
N SER A 174 -3.09 -5.86 -13.82
CA SER A 174 -4.08 -6.84 -13.37
C SER A 174 -3.93 -7.05 -11.86
N SER A 175 -5.05 -7.00 -11.14
CA SER A 175 -5.07 -7.14 -9.68
C SER A 175 -6.31 -7.90 -9.30
N GLU A 176 -6.17 -8.86 -8.40
CA GLU A 176 -7.26 -9.66 -7.87
C GLU A 176 -7.60 -9.19 -6.46
N LEU A 177 -8.90 -9.09 -6.14
CA LEU A 177 -9.38 -8.78 -4.81
C LEU A 177 -10.40 -9.84 -4.39
N ARG A 178 -10.17 -10.47 -3.24
CA ARG A 178 -11.05 -11.48 -2.64
C ARG A 178 -11.51 -11.03 -1.26
N ARG A 179 -12.76 -11.31 -0.92
CA ARG A 179 -13.33 -10.96 0.38
C ARG A 179 -13.39 -12.17 1.29
N HIS A 180 -12.88 -12.02 2.51
CA HIS A 180 -13.06 -12.96 3.62
C HIS A 180 -13.88 -12.27 4.71
N LYS A 181 -14.83 -12.99 5.33
CA LYS A 181 -15.54 -12.44 6.49
C LYS A 181 -14.59 -12.48 7.69
N MET A 182 -14.61 -11.43 8.51
CA MET A 182 -13.82 -11.39 9.74
C MET A 182 -14.20 -12.53 10.69
N SER A 183 -15.48 -12.93 10.70
CA SER A 183 -15.99 -14.07 11.49
C SER A 183 -15.40 -15.42 11.10
N ASP A 184 -14.83 -15.55 9.90
CA ASP A 184 -14.28 -16.83 9.41
C ASP A 184 -12.82 -17.02 9.85
N LEU A 185 -12.19 -15.97 10.41
CA LEU A 185 -10.82 -16.06 10.92
C LEU A 185 -10.80 -16.77 12.28
N PRO A 186 -9.75 -17.56 12.58
CA PRO A 186 -9.59 -18.21 13.89
C PRO A 186 -9.63 -17.22 15.05
N GLU A 187 -10.06 -17.67 16.23
CA GLU A 187 -10.14 -16.82 17.43
C GLU A 187 -8.83 -16.71 18.21
N THR A 188 -7.93 -17.68 18.06
CA THR A 188 -6.63 -17.68 18.76
C THR A 188 -5.58 -16.90 17.97
N ASP A 189 -4.69 -16.22 18.68
CA ASP A 189 -3.58 -15.46 18.06
C ASP A 189 -2.72 -16.33 17.13
N ASP A 190 -2.40 -17.56 17.55
CA ASP A 190 -1.66 -18.53 16.73
C ASP A 190 -2.44 -18.96 15.48
N GLY A 191 -3.77 -19.13 15.62
CA GLY A 191 -4.64 -19.46 14.49
C GLY A 191 -4.71 -18.32 13.47
N ILE A 192 -4.81 -17.06 13.93
CA ILE A 192 -4.79 -15.87 13.07
C ILE A 192 -3.44 -15.76 12.35
N ALA A 193 -2.34 -16.02 13.06
CA ALA A 193 -1.01 -16.04 12.46
C ALA A 193 -0.91 -17.13 11.38
N GLN A 194 -1.38 -18.34 11.65
CA GLN A 194 -1.36 -19.44 10.67
C GLN A 194 -2.23 -19.12 9.45
N TRP A 195 -3.44 -18.57 9.65
CA TRP A 195 -4.31 -18.14 8.55
C TRP A 195 -3.60 -17.16 7.61
N CYS A 196 -2.83 -16.21 8.17
CA CYS A 196 -2.05 -15.26 7.39
C CYS A 196 -0.92 -15.93 6.60
N GLN A 197 -0.25 -16.94 7.18
CA GLN A 197 0.75 -17.73 6.46
C GLN A 197 0.13 -18.49 5.29
N ASP A 198 -0.99 -19.18 5.53
CA ASP A 198 -1.69 -19.98 4.53
C ASP A 198 -2.24 -19.11 3.38
N LEU A 199 -2.70 -17.90 3.70
CA LEU A 199 -3.11 -16.91 2.71
C LEU A 199 -1.95 -16.54 1.78
N PHE A 200 -0.75 -16.32 2.31
CA PHE A 200 0.43 -15.97 1.52
C PHE A 200 0.98 -17.15 0.70
N ILE A 201 0.87 -18.38 1.20
CA ILE A 201 1.17 -19.59 0.42
C ILE A 201 0.21 -19.69 -0.78
N THR A 202 -1.09 -19.47 -0.54
CA THR A 202 -2.10 -19.48 -1.60
C THR A 202 -1.85 -18.38 -2.62
N LYS A 203 -1.49 -17.18 -2.16
CA LYS A 203 -1.14 -16.04 -3.00
C LYS A 203 0.10 -16.30 -3.86
N ASP A 204 1.11 -16.97 -3.32
CA ASP A 204 2.32 -17.36 -4.06
C ASP A 204 1.98 -18.26 -5.26
N ALA A 205 1.12 -19.27 -5.03
CA ALA A 205 0.65 -20.20 -6.05
C ALA A 205 -0.25 -19.53 -7.10
N GLN A 206 -1.09 -18.57 -6.69
CA GLN A 206 -1.88 -17.76 -7.62
C GLN A 206 -1.01 -16.93 -8.54
N LEU A 207 0.01 -16.27 -7.99
CA LEU A 207 0.95 -15.48 -8.78
C LEU A 207 1.73 -16.36 -9.77
N GLU A 208 2.13 -17.56 -9.37
CA GLU A 208 2.77 -18.52 -10.28
C GLU A 208 1.85 -18.90 -11.45
N THR A 209 0.58 -19.17 -11.14
CA THR A 209 -0.44 -19.49 -12.15
C THR A 209 -0.65 -18.31 -13.09
N TYR A 210 -0.75 -17.09 -12.55
CA TYR A 210 -0.91 -15.87 -13.34
C TYR A 210 0.31 -15.62 -14.24
N PHE A 211 1.53 -15.78 -13.75
CA PHE A 211 2.72 -15.59 -14.58
C PHE A 211 2.90 -16.65 -15.65
N THR A 212 2.31 -17.84 -15.47
CA THR A 212 2.36 -18.94 -16.45
C THR A 212 1.23 -18.85 -17.48
N LYS A 213 0.01 -18.52 -17.05
CA LYS A 213 -1.21 -18.63 -17.87
C LYS A 213 -1.87 -17.27 -18.21
N ASP A 214 -1.39 -16.16 -17.63
CA ASP A 214 -2.02 -14.82 -17.68
C ASP A 214 -3.47 -14.77 -17.17
N VAL A 215 -3.86 -15.77 -16.35
CA VAL A 215 -5.18 -15.90 -15.73
C VAL A 215 -4.99 -16.15 -14.23
N PHE A 216 -5.72 -15.41 -13.39
CA PHE A 216 -5.66 -15.54 -11.93
C PHE A 216 -6.46 -16.75 -11.42
N SER A 217 -7.66 -16.93 -11.95
CA SER A 217 -8.53 -18.07 -11.67
C SER A 217 -9.58 -18.20 -12.78
N ASP A 218 -10.18 -19.38 -12.88
CA ASP A 218 -11.30 -19.65 -13.80
C ASP A 218 -12.65 -19.10 -13.27
N LEU A 219 -12.63 -18.31 -12.20
CA LEU A 219 -13.82 -17.76 -11.53
C LEU A 219 -14.36 -16.54 -12.27
N ASP A 220 -15.69 -16.34 -12.20
CA ASP A 220 -16.37 -15.18 -12.81
C ASP A 220 -15.87 -13.86 -12.20
N VAL A 221 -15.07 -13.15 -12.99
CA VAL A 221 -14.47 -11.91 -12.54
C VAL A 221 -15.34 -10.71 -12.81
N HIS A 222 -15.67 -9.97 -11.75
CA HIS A 222 -16.34 -8.69 -11.86
C HIS A 222 -15.31 -7.59 -12.09
N GLN A 223 -15.48 -6.80 -13.14
CA GLN A 223 -14.63 -5.63 -13.38
C GLN A 223 -15.22 -4.42 -12.67
N ILE A 224 -14.43 -3.78 -11.81
CA ILE A 224 -14.81 -2.45 -11.30
C ILE A 224 -14.45 -1.40 -12.35
N ASN A 225 -15.49 -0.77 -12.89
CA ASN A 225 -15.41 0.31 -13.87
C ASN A 225 -14.68 1.55 -13.32
N ARG A 226 -14.15 2.37 -14.23
CA ARG A 226 -13.54 3.65 -13.85
C ARG A 226 -14.65 4.67 -13.56
N PRO A 227 -14.72 5.24 -12.35
CA PRO A 227 -15.71 6.27 -12.06
C PRO A 227 -15.40 7.55 -12.86
N ILE A 228 -16.45 8.19 -13.40
CA ILE A 228 -16.29 9.45 -14.17
C ILE A 228 -16.10 10.67 -13.28
N LYS A 229 -16.56 10.63 -12.02
CA LYS A 229 -16.50 11.79 -11.10
C LYS A 229 -15.07 12.31 -10.89
N PRO A 230 -14.05 11.47 -10.61
CA PRO A 230 -12.68 11.96 -10.48
C PRO A 230 -12.13 12.58 -11.76
N LEU A 231 -12.52 12.07 -12.94
CA LEU A 231 -12.11 12.64 -14.22
C LEU A 231 -12.64 14.08 -14.38
N ILE A 232 -13.91 14.31 -14.03
CA ILE A 232 -14.50 15.66 -14.05
C ILE A 232 -13.73 16.59 -13.11
N VAL A 233 -13.45 16.13 -11.89
CA VAL A 233 -12.67 16.91 -10.90
C VAL A 233 -11.28 17.27 -11.44
N VAL A 234 -10.57 16.31 -12.05
CA VAL A 234 -9.26 16.55 -12.66
C VAL A 234 -9.36 17.57 -13.80
N ILE A 235 -10.34 17.44 -14.70
CA ILE A 235 -10.54 18.39 -15.81
C ILE A 235 -10.77 19.80 -15.27
N VAL A 236 -11.66 19.95 -14.27
CA VAL A 236 -11.95 21.25 -13.64
C VAL A 236 -10.69 21.85 -13.03
N TRP A 237 -9.94 21.08 -12.24
CA TRP A 237 -8.70 21.56 -11.63
C TRP A 237 -7.63 21.91 -12.66
N VAL A 238 -7.48 21.13 -13.72
CA VAL A 238 -6.56 21.45 -14.82
C VAL A 238 -6.96 22.77 -15.48
N CYS A 239 -8.24 22.98 -15.79
CA CYS A 239 -8.73 24.24 -16.34
C CYS A 239 -8.46 25.44 -15.40
N LEU A 240 -8.71 25.28 -14.10
CA LEU A 240 -8.46 26.33 -13.09
C LEU A 240 -6.98 26.64 -12.96
N LEU A 241 -6.12 25.63 -12.92
CA LEU A 241 -4.67 25.79 -12.83
C LEU A 241 -4.08 26.40 -14.10
N MET A 242 -4.58 26.01 -15.28
CA MET A 242 -4.21 26.61 -16.56
C MET A 242 -4.59 28.09 -16.61
N TYR A 243 -5.81 28.43 -16.19
CA TYR A 243 -6.26 29.82 -16.14
C TYR A 243 -5.48 30.65 -15.10
N GLY A 244 -5.29 30.11 -13.90
CA GLY A 244 -4.50 30.74 -12.83
C GLY A 244 -3.05 30.94 -13.24
N GLY A 245 -2.44 29.93 -13.87
CA GLY A 245 -1.08 30.01 -14.42
C GLY A 245 -0.97 31.06 -15.52
N PHE A 246 -1.94 31.14 -16.42
CA PHE A 246 -1.99 32.19 -17.44
C PHE A 246 -2.09 33.59 -16.82
N LYS A 247 -2.97 33.78 -15.83
CA LYS A 247 -3.09 35.06 -15.09
C LYS A 247 -1.83 35.41 -14.31
N LEU A 248 -1.19 34.44 -13.70
CA LEU A 248 0.09 34.61 -13.02
C LEU A 248 1.18 35.04 -14.01
N LEU A 249 1.27 34.43 -15.19
CA LEU A 249 2.21 34.83 -16.24
C LEU A 249 1.94 36.25 -16.74
N GLN A 250 0.68 36.63 -16.94
CA GLN A 250 0.32 38.01 -17.30
C GLN A 250 0.77 39.00 -16.21
N TRP A 251 0.50 38.71 -14.95
CA TRP A 251 0.91 39.55 -13.82
C TRP A 251 2.44 39.65 -13.71
N LEU A 252 3.14 38.52 -13.79
CA LEU A 252 4.60 38.49 -13.80
C LEU A 252 5.17 39.30 -14.97
N SER A 253 4.57 39.26 -16.16
CA SER A 253 5.05 40.07 -17.29
C SER A 253 4.97 41.58 -17.05
N MET A 254 4.09 42.03 -16.15
CA MET A 254 3.92 43.45 -15.80
C MET A 254 4.75 43.87 -14.59
N VAL A 255 5.03 42.93 -13.67
CA VAL A 255 5.59 43.22 -12.34
C VAL A 255 6.97 42.57 -12.14
N ALA A 256 7.49 41.80 -13.11
CA ALA A 256 8.74 41.04 -12.97
C ALA A 256 9.93 41.94 -12.64
N SER A 257 10.21 42.02 -11.35
CA SER A 257 11.47 42.48 -10.81
C SER A 257 12.39 41.27 -10.64
N TRP A 258 13.70 41.52 -10.57
CA TRP A 258 14.68 40.46 -10.41
C TRP A 258 14.49 39.69 -9.09
N GLU A 259 13.95 40.35 -8.04
CA GLU A 259 13.60 39.73 -6.75
C GLU A 259 12.51 38.66 -6.91
N ILE A 260 11.49 38.92 -7.72
CA ILE A 260 10.39 37.99 -7.99
C ILE A 260 10.88 36.80 -8.80
N MET A 261 11.77 37.04 -9.78
CA MET A 261 12.41 35.96 -10.54
C MET A 261 13.27 35.06 -9.64
N CYS A 262 14.07 35.65 -8.73
CA CYS A 262 14.85 34.90 -7.76
C CYS A 262 13.95 34.03 -6.86
N LEU A 263 12.84 34.59 -6.34
CA LEU A 263 11.89 33.83 -5.52
C LEU A 263 11.29 32.64 -6.29
N PHE A 264 10.89 32.83 -7.55
CA PHE A 264 10.34 31.76 -8.38
C PHE A 264 11.36 30.63 -8.62
N VAL A 265 12.61 30.97 -8.91
CA VAL A 265 13.70 29.99 -9.05
C VAL A 265 13.90 29.22 -7.75
N VAL A 266 13.91 29.89 -6.60
CA VAL A 266 14.02 29.24 -5.29
C VAL A 266 12.87 28.26 -5.06
N ILE A 267 11.62 28.64 -5.37
CA ILE A 267 10.46 27.75 -5.26
C ILE A 267 10.62 26.52 -6.17
N LEU A 268 11.06 26.70 -7.41
CA LEU A 268 11.29 25.57 -8.34
C LEU A 268 12.40 24.63 -7.84
N VAL A 269 13.48 25.17 -7.28
CA VAL A 269 14.56 24.37 -6.69
C VAL A 269 14.03 23.56 -5.51
N ILE A 270 13.27 24.20 -4.60
CA ILE A 270 12.64 23.51 -3.45
C ILE A 270 11.69 22.40 -3.93
N ALA A 271 10.85 22.69 -4.94
CA ALA A 271 9.93 21.70 -5.51
C ALA A 271 10.69 20.50 -6.13
N THR A 272 11.79 20.77 -6.84
CA THR A 272 12.61 19.72 -7.46
C THR A 272 13.30 18.86 -6.42
N ILE A 273 13.90 19.46 -5.38
CA ILE A 273 14.52 18.74 -4.26
C ILE A 273 13.46 17.89 -3.55
N THR A 274 12.28 18.45 -3.28
CA THR A 274 11.18 17.72 -2.63
C THR A 274 10.74 16.51 -3.45
N MET A 275 10.58 16.67 -4.77
CA MET A 275 10.25 15.56 -5.66
C MET A 275 11.34 14.48 -5.68
N GLN A 276 12.62 14.87 -5.69
CA GLN A 276 13.72 13.93 -5.66
C GLN A 276 13.77 13.13 -4.35
N VAL A 277 13.49 13.78 -3.21
CA VAL A 277 13.34 13.10 -1.91
C VAL A 277 12.17 12.10 -1.93
N LEU A 278 11.01 12.50 -2.48
CA LEU A 278 9.85 11.62 -2.60
C LEU A 278 10.16 10.38 -3.45
N ILE A 279 10.76 10.57 -4.63
CA ILE A 279 11.15 9.46 -5.53
C ILE A 279 12.11 8.52 -4.81
N GLN A 280 13.18 9.03 -4.20
CA GLN A 280 14.17 8.20 -3.51
C GLN A 280 13.57 7.43 -2.32
N SER A 281 12.59 8.02 -1.62
CA SER A 281 11.92 7.36 -0.48
C SER A 281 11.05 6.17 -0.92
N SER A 282 10.61 6.18 -2.18
CA SER A 282 9.73 5.17 -2.78
C SER A 282 10.46 3.98 -3.42
N GLU A 283 11.79 4.03 -3.58
CA GLU A 283 12.60 2.97 -4.24
C GLU A 283 12.80 1.72 -3.36
N SER A 284 12.47 0.54 -3.89
CA SER A 284 12.48 -0.76 -3.16
C SER A 284 13.86 -1.13 -2.66
N HIS A 285 14.91 -0.88 -3.43
CA HIS A 285 16.30 -1.20 -3.08
C HIS A 285 16.81 -0.43 -1.86
N ARG A 286 16.23 0.74 -1.55
CA ARG A 286 16.61 1.55 -0.36
C ARG A 286 15.82 1.20 0.89
N SER A 287 14.88 0.26 0.80
CA SER A 287 14.16 -0.20 2.00
C SER A 287 15.08 -1.05 2.86
N THR A 288 15.24 -0.66 4.14
CA THR A 288 16.08 -1.38 5.10
C THR A 288 15.64 -2.84 5.13
N PRO A 289 16.55 -3.80 4.84
CA PRO A 289 16.25 -5.20 4.95
C PRO A 289 15.84 -5.54 6.39
N ALA A 290 15.02 -6.56 6.53
CA ALA A 290 14.94 -7.29 7.78
C ALA A 290 16.36 -7.71 8.23
N LYS A 291 16.65 -7.67 9.54
CA LYS A 291 17.87 -8.31 10.07
C LYS A 291 17.88 -9.77 9.61
N ARG A 292 19.04 -10.27 9.16
CA ARG A 292 19.15 -11.65 8.68
C ARG A 292 18.81 -12.61 9.84
N PRO A 293 18.21 -13.78 9.57
CA PRO A 293 17.85 -14.76 10.61
C PRO A 293 19.04 -15.16 11.50
N LEU A 294 20.22 -15.32 10.91
CA LEU A 294 21.48 -15.57 11.63
C LEU A 294 21.83 -14.48 12.66
N GLN A 295 21.47 -13.24 12.38
CA GLN A 295 21.75 -12.10 13.25
C GLN A 295 20.73 -11.99 14.40
N GLU A 296 19.50 -12.49 14.25
CA GLU A 296 18.57 -12.63 15.38
C GLU A 296 19.00 -13.79 16.30
N GLN A 297 19.46 -14.92 15.74
CA GLN A 297 19.99 -16.03 16.54
C GLN A 297 21.25 -15.67 17.34
N LEU A 298 22.15 -14.85 16.79
CA LEU A 298 23.35 -14.36 17.49
C LEU A 298 23.07 -13.29 18.55
N ILE A 299 21.88 -12.67 18.54
CA ILE A 299 21.48 -11.66 19.54
C ILE A 299 20.61 -12.30 20.64
N SER A 300 20.01 -13.46 20.37
CA SER A 300 19.20 -14.23 21.33
C SER A 300 19.93 -15.39 22.02
N ALA A 301 21.23 -15.57 21.77
CA ALA A 301 22.11 -16.55 22.41
C ALA A 301 23.15 -15.82 23.29
#